data_AF-A0A7U3UT91-F1
#
_entry.id   AF-A0A7U3UT91-F1
#
_cell.length_a   1.000
_cell.length_b   1.000
_cell.length_c   1.000
_cell.angle_alpha   90.00
_cell.angle_beta   90.00
_cell.angle_gamma   90.00
#
_symmetry.space_group_name_H-M   'P 1'
#
loop_
_entity.id
_entity.type
_entity.pdbx_description
1 polymer ?
#
loop_
_entity_poly.entity_id
_entity_poly.type
_entity_poly.pdbx_seq_one_letter_code
_entity_poly.pdbx_strand_id
1 'polypeptide(L)'
;MNPTPRPLPPRSQAALDAFLARLAEHGATLIEPQWLGVDRPHRVRCAQGHDCTPRPKDVATGGGICRACAGQDPRTAESAFRARLAELGATLLEATWLGNKTRHRVRCVQGHDCAVWPSSVDRGRGVCRTCAGSDPKTAEAAFRVRLEEIGATLLEPTWLGNQTSHRVRCAKGHHCTPRPTNVMSGQGICSICAGAWDVLYVVADQWSELVKVGITSGDPRPRLGEHRRQLGLDQVVRLLTGLPDGAAYQLEQTVLVALRDAGVYPVWGKETFYAPRALRRMLDLVDGYRPMSERHPE
;
A
#
# COMPACT_ATOMS: atom_id res chain seq x y z
N MET A 1 55.50 47.08 -25.67
CA MET A 1 55.13 46.05 -26.64
C MET A 1 54.83 44.78 -25.84
N ASN A 2 53.57 44.35 -25.76
CA ASN A 2 53.26 43.06 -25.15
C ASN A 2 53.89 41.97 -26.03
N PRO A 3 54.64 41.00 -25.45
CA PRO A 3 55.20 39.92 -26.23
C PRO A 3 54.05 39.18 -26.92
N THR A 4 54.14 39.06 -28.24
CA THR A 4 53.20 38.27 -29.05
C THR A 4 53.15 36.87 -28.44
N PRO A 5 51.97 36.34 -28.06
CA PRO A 5 51.88 35.05 -27.42
C PRO A 5 52.53 34.00 -28.33
N ARG A 6 53.44 33.21 -27.76
CA ARG A 6 54.14 32.15 -28.48
C ARG A 6 53.10 31.20 -29.09
N PRO A 7 53.17 30.88 -30.39
CA PRO A 7 52.20 29.99 -31.02
C PRO A 7 52.18 28.63 -30.31
N LEU A 8 50.98 28.09 -30.13
CA LEU A 8 50.79 26.80 -29.49
C LEU A 8 51.40 25.68 -30.36
N PRO A 9 51.95 24.61 -29.75
CA PRO A 9 52.36 23.42 -30.50
C PRO A 9 51.20 22.85 -31.33
N PRO A 10 51.44 22.23 -32.49
CA PRO A 10 50.39 21.76 -33.40
C PRO A 10 49.31 20.88 -32.72
N ARG A 11 49.73 19.99 -31.82
CA ARG A 11 48.80 19.14 -31.04
C ARG A 11 47.90 19.94 -30.10
N SER A 12 48.44 20.98 -29.47
CA SER A 12 47.68 21.86 -28.58
C SER A 12 46.72 22.76 -29.35
N GLN A 13 47.12 23.21 -30.54
CA GLN A 13 46.26 23.98 -31.43
C GLN A 13 45.07 23.15 -31.89
N ALA A 14 45.31 21.94 -32.39
CA ALA A 14 44.24 21.03 -32.81
C ALA A 14 43.24 20.70 -31.67
N ALA A 15 43.73 20.57 -30.43
CA ALA A 15 42.87 20.33 -29.27
C ALA A 15 42.03 21.56 -28.88
N LEU A 16 42.60 22.77 -28.98
CA LEU A 16 41.86 24.02 -28.79
C LEU A 16 40.78 24.17 -29.88
N ASP A 17 41.12 23.93 -31.14
CA ASP A 17 40.18 24.05 -32.26
C ASP A 17 39.00 23.07 -32.12
N ALA A 18 39.28 21.82 -31.73
CA ALA A 18 38.25 20.82 -31.46
C ALA A 18 37.35 21.21 -30.26
N PHE A 19 37.93 21.79 -29.21
CA PHE A 19 37.19 22.28 -28.07
C PHE A 19 36.28 23.45 -28.46
N LEU A 20 36.79 24.43 -29.21
CA LEU A 20 36.02 25.57 -29.73
C LEU A 20 34.87 25.12 -30.64
N ALA A 21 35.10 24.13 -31.50
CA ALA A 21 34.05 23.54 -32.33
C ALA A 21 32.91 22.98 -31.48
N ARG A 22 33.23 22.20 -30.43
CA ARG A 22 32.19 21.69 -29.51
C ARG A 22 31.48 22.79 -28.73
N LEU A 23 32.19 23.84 -28.32
CA LEU A 23 31.54 24.99 -27.69
C LEU A 23 30.55 25.65 -28.65
N ALA A 24 30.94 25.88 -29.90
CA ALA A 24 30.10 26.51 -30.92
C ALA A 24 28.83 25.70 -31.23
N GLU A 25 28.95 24.37 -31.36
CA GLU A 25 27.79 23.48 -31.58
C GLU A 25 26.75 23.55 -30.45
N HIS A 26 27.21 23.83 -29.22
CA HIS A 26 26.35 23.99 -28.06
C HIS A 26 26.04 25.47 -27.73
N GLY A 27 26.36 26.40 -28.64
CA GLY A 27 26.13 27.84 -28.48
C GLY A 27 26.88 28.46 -27.31
N ALA A 28 27.99 27.84 -26.87
CA ALA A 28 28.81 28.29 -25.77
C ALA A 28 30.02 29.09 -26.27
N THR A 29 30.48 30.04 -25.47
CA THR A 29 31.61 30.93 -25.80
C THR A 29 32.74 30.74 -24.82
N LEU A 30 33.96 30.53 -25.33
CA LEU A 30 35.16 30.53 -24.50
C LEU A 30 35.44 31.95 -24.00
N ILE A 31 35.49 32.13 -22.69
CA ILE A 31 35.84 33.42 -22.05
C ILE A 31 37.24 33.37 -21.42
N GLU A 32 37.86 32.19 -21.38
CA GLU A 32 39.24 32.02 -20.94
C GLU A 32 40.21 32.69 -21.94
N PRO A 33 41.06 33.64 -21.52
CA PRO A 33 41.95 34.38 -22.42
C PRO A 33 43.10 33.55 -23.00
N GLN A 34 43.39 32.37 -22.43
CA GLN A 34 44.51 31.54 -22.87
C GLN A 34 44.18 30.05 -22.79
N TRP A 35 44.84 29.27 -23.65
CA TRP A 35 44.72 27.82 -23.61
C TRP A 35 45.49 27.23 -22.41
N LEU A 36 44.75 26.72 -21.42
CA LEU A 36 45.32 26.13 -20.21
C LEU A 36 45.76 24.66 -20.35
N GLY A 37 45.46 24.00 -21.48
CA GLY A 37 45.69 22.57 -21.73
C GLY A 37 44.46 21.69 -21.52
N VAL A 38 44.44 20.49 -22.13
CA VAL A 38 43.23 19.64 -22.22
C VAL A 38 42.66 19.13 -20.89
N ASP A 39 43.51 18.99 -19.86
CA ASP A 39 43.11 18.47 -18.54
C ASP A 39 42.68 19.56 -17.56
N ARG A 40 42.85 20.85 -17.91
CA ARG A 40 42.49 21.96 -17.03
C ARG A 40 41.10 22.50 -17.36
N PRO A 41 40.32 22.94 -16.36
CA PRO A 41 39.05 23.60 -16.60
C PRO A 41 39.25 24.96 -17.28
N HIS A 42 38.41 25.28 -18.27
CA HIS A 42 38.41 26.59 -18.93
C HIS A 42 37.13 27.33 -18.63
N ARG A 43 37.22 28.63 -18.38
CA ARG A 43 36.04 29.47 -18.22
C ARG A 43 35.30 29.60 -19.56
N VAL A 44 34.02 29.22 -19.56
CA VAL A 44 33.13 29.22 -20.72
C VAL A 44 31.78 29.81 -20.29
N ARG A 45 31.12 30.56 -21.16
CA ARG A 45 29.72 30.99 -20.97
C ARG A 45 28.82 30.16 -21.89
N CYS A 46 27.84 29.45 -21.36
CA CYS A 46 26.95 28.63 -22.19
C CYS A 46 25.88 29.48 -22.92
N ALA A 47 25.14 28.88 -23.85
CA ALA A 47 24.06 29.55 -24.60
C ALA A 47 22.97 30.19 -23.72
N GLN A 48 22.76 29.65 -22.51
CA GLN A 48 21.80 30.18 -21.53
C GLN A 48 22.43 31.23 -20.59
N GLY A 49 23.66 31.66 -20.86
CA GLY A 49 24.36 32.70 -20.09
C GLY A 49 25.08 32.22 -18.82
N HIS A 50 25.07 30.91 -18.50
CA HIS A 50 25.74 30.39 -17.31
C HIS A 50 27.25 30.38 -17.46
N ASP A 51 27.96 30.85 -16.43
CA ASP A 51 29.41 30.72 -16.31
C ASP A 51 29.79 29.29 -15.87
N CYS A 52 30.54 28.61 -16.72
CA CYS A 52 30.89 27.20 -16.62
C CYS A 52 32.41 27.01 -16.66
N THR A 53 32.89 25.90 -16.10
CA THR A 53 34.32 25.52 -16.18
C THR A 53 34.49 24.07 -16.67
N PRO A 54 34.05 23.73 -17.90
CA PRO A 54 34.26 22.40 -18.46
C PRO A 54 35.75 22.13 -18.69
N ARG A 55 36.16 20.86 -18.62
CA ARG A 55 37.49 20.41 -19.06
C ARG A 55 37.41 19.98 -20.53
N PRO A 56 38.31 20.43 -21.42
CA PRO A 56 38.27 20.05 -22.83
C PRO A 56 38.28 18.54 -23.08
N LYS A 57 39.06 17.79 -22.29
CA LYS A 57 39.08 16.32 -22.37
C LYS A 57 37.72 15.68 -22.08
N ASP A 58 37.02 16.16 -21.05
CA ASP A 58 35.69 15.63 -20.69
C ASP A 58 34.69 15.94 -21.81
N VAL A 59 34.72 17.16 -22.35
CA VAL A 59 33.86 17.59 -23.48
C VAL A 59 34.15 16.77 -24.74
N ALA A 60 35.42 16.49 -25.04
CA ALA A 60 35.80 15.64 -26.17
C ALA A 60 35.25 14.21 -26.06
N THR A 61 35.12 13.69 -24.83
CA THR A 61 34.51 12.37 -24.56
C THR A 61 32.97 12.41 -24.43
N GLY A 62 32.32 13.54 -24.75
CA GLY A 62 30.86 13.70 -24.69
C GLY A 62 30.32 14.24 -23.36
N GLY A 63 31.18 14.75 -22.48
CA GLY A 63 30.77 15.44 -21.26
C GLY A 63 30.08 16.77 -21.54
N GLY A 64 28.98 17.05 -20.83
CA GLY A 64 28.21 18.28 -21.01
C GLY A 64 28.98 19.55 -20.63
N ILE A 65 28.79 20.62 -21.40
CA ILE A 65 29.48 21.92 -21.22
C ILE A 65 28.96 22.70 -20.01
N CYS A 66 27.65 22.61 -19.72
CA CYS A 66 27.01 23.36 -18.65
C CYS A 66 26.27 22.42 -17.70
N ARG A 67 26.77 22.33 -16.46
CA ARG A 67 26.12 21.53 -15.41
C ARG A 67 24.77 22.10 -14.99
N ALA A 68 24.60 23.42 -15.01
CA ALA A 68 23.30 24.05 -14.71
C ALA A 68 22.23 23.67 -15.75
N CYS A 69 22.54 23.79 -17.05
CA CYS A 69 21.63 23.34 -18.12
C CYS A 69 21.39 21.83 -18.09
N ALA A 70 22.37 21.03 -17.64
CA ALA A 70 22.21 19.58 -17.45
C ALA A 70 21.45 19.21 -16.16
N GLY A 71 20.99 20.18 -15.35
CA GLY A 71 20.32 19.94 -14.07
C GLY A 71 21.23 19.34 -12.99
N GLN A 72 22.54 19.46 -13.15
CA GLN A 72 23.58 18.91 -12.29
C GLN A 72 24.25 19.97 -11.40
N ASP A 73 23.80 21.23 -11.45
CA ASP A 73 24.26 22.28 -10.54
C ASP A 73 23.58 22.13 -9.16
N PRO A 74 24.34 21.92 -8.07
CA PRO A 74 23.80 21.85 -6.72
C PRO A 74 22.98 23.08 -6.32
N ARG A 75 23.33 24.28 -6.82
CA ARG A 75 22.60 25.53 -6.47
C ARG A 75 21.22 25.57 -7.09
N THR A 76 21.10 25.16 -8.36
CA THR A 76 19.82 25.06 -9.06
C THR A 76 18.93 24.01 -8.41
N ALA A 77 19.51 22.86 -8.04
CA ALA A 77 18.78 21.80 -7.35
C ALA A 77 18.26 22.22 -5.97
N GLU A 78 19.09 22.90 -5.16
CA GLU A 78 18.66 23.45 -3.87
C GLU A 78 17.51 24.44 -4.06
N SER A 79 17.65 25.38 -5.00
CA SER A 79 16.65 26.42 -5.24
C SER A 79 15.31 25.83 -5.70
N ALA A 80 15.35 24.86 -6.63
CA ALA A 80 14.15 24.16 -7.09
C ALA A 80 13.47 23.39 -5.94
N PHE A 81 14.26 22.68 -5.13
CA PHE A 81 13.73 21.95 -3.97
C PHE A 81 13.07 22.89 -2.95
N ARG A 82 13.73 24.01 -2.60
CA ARG A 82 13.16 25.02 -1.69
C ARG A 82 11.87 25.63 -2.24
N ALA A 83 11.84 25.97 -3.54
CA ALA A 83 10.63 26.48 -4.19
C ALA A 83 9.49 25.46 -4.12
N ARG A 84 9.77 24.20 -4.41
CA ARG A 84 8.77 23.13 -4.34
C ARG A 84 8.26 22.88 -2.92
N LEU A 85 9.12 22.98 -1.90
CA LEU A 85 8.69 22.92 -0.52
C LEU A 85 7.75 24.09 -0.17
N ALA A 86 8.08 25.30 -0.61
CA ALA A 86 7.23 26.48 -0.40
C ALA A 86 5.85 26.33 -1.05
N GLU A 87 5.77 25.82 -2.28
CA GLU A 87 4.49 25.50 -2.94
C GLU A 87 3.63 24.51 -2.15
N LEU A 88 4.28 23.55 -1.48
CA LEU A 88 3.63 22.55 -0.64
C LEU A 88 3.38 23.03 0.79
N GLY A 89 3.67 24.30 1.11
CA GLY A 89 3.52 24.89 2.44
C GLY A 89 4.45 24.23 3.47
N ALA A 90 5.61 23.74 3.04
CA ALA A 90 6.54 22.98 3.85
C ALA A 90 7.84 23.75 4.07
N THR A 91 8.43 23.62 5.26
CA THR A 91 9.63 24.35 5.68
C THR A 91 10.81 23.40 5.79
N LEU A 92 11.90 23.71 5.09
CA LEU A 92 13.17 22.99 5.26
C LEU A 92 13.78 23.32 6.64
N LEU A 93 14.13 22.30 7.40
CA LEU A 93 14.69 22.45 8.75
C LEU A 93 16.22 22.53 8.77
N GLU A 94 16.90 22.17 7.68
CA GLU A 94 18.33 22.36 7.56
C GLU A 94 18.72 23.81 7.23
N ALA A 95 19.79 24.28 7.86
CA ALA A 95 20.42 25.55 7.50
C ALA A 95 21.18 25.47 6.16
N THR A 96 21.71 24.30 5.81
CA THR A 96 22.55 24.08 4.62
C THR A 96 22.06 22.93 3.76
N TRP A 97 22.34 23.02 2.46
CA TRP A 97 22.03 21.97 1.50
C TRP A 97 22.96 20.76 1.62
N LEU A 98 22.38 19.60 1.93
CA LEU A 98 23.06 18.31 2.09
C LEU A 98 23.21 17.53 0.78
N GLY A 99 22.66 18.05 -0.34
CA GLY A 99 22.75 17.44 -1.67
C GLY A 99 21.55 16.59 -2.08
N ASN A 100 21.42 16.36 -3.39
CA ASN A 100 20.30 15.64 -4.01
C ASN A 100 20.15 14.16 -3.62
N LYS A 101 21.21 13.56 -3.10
CA LYS A 101 21.27 12.14 -2.70
C LYS A 101 21.22 11.97 -1.18
N THR A 102 20.63 12.95 -0.48
CA THR A 102 20.43 12.90 0.97
C THR A 102 18.97 13.14 1.28
N ARG A 103 18.47 12.56 2.38
CA ARG A 103 17.14 12.90 2.90
C ARG A 103 17.22 14.19 3.68
N HIS A 104 16.29 15.10 3.38
CA HIS A 104 16.14 16.39 4.02
C HIS A 104 15.00 16.35 5.04
N ARG A 105 15.21 16.99 6.18
CA ARG A 105 14.20 17.18 7.23
C ARG A 105 13.37 18.40 6.89
N VAL A 106 12.07 18.17 6.77
CA VAL A 106 11.09 19.17 6.36
C VAL A 106 9.93 19.09 7.33
N ARG A 107 9.43 20.25 7.77
CA ARG A 107 8.19 20.37 8.52
C ARG A 107 7.05 20.72 7.58
N CYS A 108 5.98 19.93 7.54
CA CYS A 108 4.82 20.24 6.71
C CYS A 108 3.92 21.32 7.33
N VAL A 109 2.94 21.83 6.58
CA VAL A 109 1.97 22.84 7.04
C VAL A 109 1.22 22.45 8.32
N GLN A 110 1.02 21.16 8.56
CA GLN A 110 0.37 20.63 9.77
C GLN A 110 1.36 20.41 10.93
N GLY A 111 2.62 20.83 10.80
CA GLY A 111 3.64 20.75 11.84
C GLY A 111 4.40 19.42 11.94
N HIS A 112 4.16 18.45 11.05
CA HIS A 112 4.85 17.15 11.09
C HIS A 112 6.27 17.21 10.52
N ASP A 113 7.24 16.67 11.27
CA ASP A 113 8.63 16.52 10.82
C ASP A 113 8.81 15.26 9.96
N CYS A 114 9.28 15.47 8.73
CA CYS A 114 9.37 14.45 7.69
C CYS A 114 10.78 14.40 7.10
N ALA A 115 11.27 13.20 6.79
CA ALA A 115 12.54 13.03 6.05
C ALA A 115 12.25 12.66 4.60
N VAL A 116 12.55 13.56 3.66
CA VAL A 116 12.17 13.43 2.23
C VAL A 116 13.38 13.47 1.30
N TRP A 117 13.29 12.76 0.18
CA TRP A 117 14.26 12.89 -0.90
C TRP A 117 13.84 14.02 -1.83
N PRO A 118 14.75 14.89 -2.30
CA PRO A 118 14.42 15.93 -3.27
C PRO A 118 13.70 15.36 -4.50
N SER A 119 14.23 14.28 -5.06
CA SER A 119 13.63 13.57 -6.20
C SER A 119 12.23 13.00 -5.94
N SER A 120 11.86 12.71 -4.68
CA SER A 120 10.50 12.24 -4.35
C SER A 120 9.51 13.39 -4.29
N VAL A 121 9.95 14.56 -3.82
CA VAL A 121 9.15 15.78 -3.74
C VAL A 121 8.90 16.34 -5.13
N ASP A 122 9.91 16.34 -5.99
CA ASP A 122 9.80 16.76 -7.40
C ASP A 122 8.82 15.88 -8.19
N ARG A 123 8.83 14.56 -7.94
CA ARG A 123 7.90 13.59 -8.55
C ARG A 123 6.47 13.64 -7.97
N GLY A 124 6.16 14.62 -7.12
CA GLY A 124 4.81 14.86 -6.62
C GLY A 124 4.32 13.88 -5.55
N ARG A 125 5.20 13.10 -4.88
CA ARG A 125 4.77 12.20 -3.79
C ARG A 125 4.37 12.91 -2.49
N GLY A 126 4.40 14.24 -2.48
CA GLY A 126 4.16 15.07 -1.29
C GLY A 126 5.31 15.00 -0.28
N VAL A 127 5.22 15.81 0.78
CA VAL A 127 6.25 15.92 1.82
C VAL A 127 5.92 15.14 3.09
N CYS A 128 4.64 14.92 3.37
CA CYS A 128 4.17 14.37 4.65
C CYS A 128 3.30 13.14 4.45
N ARG A 129 3.80 11.99 4.91
CA ARG A 129 3.06 10.71 4.84
C ARG A 129 1.86 10.69 5.78
N THR A 130 1.95 11.38 6.92
CA THR A 130 0.86 11.54 7.88
C THR A 130 -0.31 12.30 7.26
N CYS A 131 -0.06 13.48 6.69
CA CYS A 131 -1.10 14.25 5.98
C CYS A 131 -1.65 13.50 4.76
N ALA A 132 -0.83 12.69 4.10
CA ALA A 132 -1.25 11.84 2.99
C ALA A 132 -1.95 10.54 3.43
N GLY A 133 -2.19 10.32 4.72
CA GLY A 133 -2.85 9.10 5.23
C GLY A 133 -2.07 7.80 4.98
N SER A 134 -0.78 7.90 4.69
CA SER A 134 0.11 6.78 4.33
C SER A 134 1.14 6.47 5.42
N ASP A 135 1.07 7.16 6.56
CA ASP A 135 1.87 6.85 7.74
C ASP A 135 1.31 5.59 8.45
N PRO A 136 2.10 4.50 8.56
CA PRO A 136 1.62 3.26 9.15
C PRO A 136 1.17 3.40 10.61
N LYS A 137 1.85 4.25 11.40
CA LYS A 137 1.51 4.44 12.82
C LYS A 137 0.17 5.16 12.98
N THR A 138 -0.04 6.20 12.20
CA THR A 138 -1.31 6.95 12.18
C THR A 138 -2.45 6.05 11.69
N ALA A 139 -2.22 5.25 10.64
CA ALA A 139 -3.22 4.31 10.13
C ALA A 139 -3.57 3.22 11.15
N GLU A 140 -2.57 2.65 11.84
CA GLU A 140 -2.81 1.69 12.93
C GLU A 140 -3.62 2.31 14.06
N ALA A 141 -3.23 3.51 14.52
CA ALA A 141 -3.91 4.21 15.61
C ALA A 141 -5.38 4.50 15.25
N ALA A 142 -5.64 5.04 14.05
CA ALA A 142 -6.99 5.31 13.57
C ALA A 142 -7.83 4.04 13.47
N PHE A 143 -7.24 2.93 13.00
CA PHE A 143 -7.93 1.65 12.94
C PHE A 143 -8.28 1.11 14.33
N ARG A 144 -7.36 1.20 15.31
CA ARG A 144 -7.62 0.78 16.69
C ARG A 144 -8.75 1.58 17.34
N VAL A 145 -8.71 2.92 17.22
CA VAL A 145 -9.80 3.80 17.69
C VAL A 145 -11.13 3.40 17.04
N ARG A 146 -11.14 3.17 15.73
CA ARG A 146 -12.36 2.77 15.03
C ARG A 146 -12.91 1.43 15.52
N LEU A 147 -12.04 0.47 15.85
CA LEU A 147 -12.46 -0.81 16.44
C LEU A 147 -13.06 -0.61 17.83
N GLU A 148 -12.46 0.24 18.67
CA GLU A 148 -12.99 0.56 20.00
C GLU A 148 -14.37 1.21 19.93
N GLU A 149 -14.57 2.18 19.03
CA GLU A 149 -15.86 2.86 18.82
C GLU A 149 -17.01 1.89 18.50
N ILE A 150 -16.72 0.84 17.73
CA ILE A 150 -17.71 -0.16 17.30
C ILE A 150 -17.72 -1.41 18.21
N GLY A 151 -17.02 -1.35 19.36
CA GLY A 151 -16.95 -2.43 20.35
C GLY A 151 -16.26 -3.69 19.84
N ALA A 152 -15.34 -3.58 18.88
CA ALA A 152 -14.60 -4.69 18.30
C ALA A 152 -13.19 -4.81 18.89
N THR A 153 -12.69 -6.04 18.97
CA THR A 153 -11.36 -6.36 19.52
C THR A 153 -10.43 -6.81 18.40
N LEU A 154 -9.27 -6.16 18.26
CA LEU A 154 -8.20 -6.62 17.38
C LEU A 154 -7.52 -7.86 17.99
N LEU A 155 -7.43 -8.94 17.21
CA LEU A 155 -6.80 -10.20 17.63
C LEU A 155 -5.39 -10.37 17.08
N GLU A 156 -4.95 -9.49 16.17
CA GLU A 156 -3.57 -9.52 15.68
C GLU A 156 -2.59 -8.99 16.73
N PRO A 157 -1.47 -9.69 16.98
CA PRO A 157 -0.46 -9.23 17.92
C PRO A 157 0.32 -8.02 17.38
N THR A 158 0.37 -7.85 16.06
CA THR A 158 1.12 -6.78 15.39
C THR A 158 0.35 -6.20 14.21
N TRP A 159 0.69 -4.98 13.83
CA TRP A 159 0.11 -4.32 12.67
C TRP A 159 0.64 -4.89 11.36
N LEU A 160 -0.26 -5.48 10.57
CA LEU A 160 0.07 -6.09 9.27
C LEU A 160 0.04 -5.11 8.09
N GLY A 161 -0.27 -3.83 8.33
CA GLY A 161 -0.39 -2.79 7.30
C GLY A 161 -1.82 -2.50 6.84
N ASN A 162 -2.06 -1.29 6.34
CA ASN A 162 -3.40 -0.74 6.07
C ASN A 162 -4.20 -1.49 4.97
N GLN A 163 -3.51 -2.20 4.08
CA GLN A 163 -4.12 -2.94 2.96
C GLN A 163 -4.23 -4.45 3.22
N THR A 164 -3.75 -4.91 4.38
CA THR A 164 -3.78 -6.32 4.77
C THR A 164 -5.00 -6.56 5.64
N SER A 165 -5.64 -7.72 5.52
CA SER A 165 -6.74 -8.11 6.41
C SER A 165 -6.23 -8.43 7.82
N HIS A 166 -6.96 -8.03 8.86
CA HIS A 166 -6.63 -8.32 10.26
C HIS A 166 -7.68 -9.18 10.92
N ARG A 167 -7.27 -10.15 11.74
CA ARG A 167 -8.22 -10.88 12.59
C ARG A 167 -8.82 -9.96 13.65
N VAL A 168 -10.14 -9.85 13.67
CA VAL A 168 -10.93 -9.02 14.59
C VAL A 168 -12.08 -9.85 15.15
N ARG A 169 -12.47 -9.60 16.40
CA ARG A 169 -13.74 -10.07 16.98
C ARG A 169 -14.70 -8.89 17.07
N CYS A 170 -15.86 -8.93 16.43
CA CYS A 170 -16.83 -7.83 16.50
C CYS A 170 -17.55 -7.78 17.86
N ALA A 171 -18.32 -6.71 18.13
CA ALA A 171 -19.08 -6.56 19.37
C ALA A 171 -20.05 -7.71 19.67
N LYS A 172 -20.61 -8.35 18.64
CA LYS A 172 -21.48 -9.55 18.78
C LYS A 172 -20.68 -10.85 18.96
N GLY A 173 -19.35 -10.80 19.03
CA GLY A 173 -18.48 -11.96 19.25
C GLY A 173 -18.03 -12.71 17.99
N HIS A 174 -18.47 -12.31 16.79
CA HIS A 174 -18.08 -12.98 15.54
C HIS A 174 -16.63 -12.71 15.16
N HIS A 175 -15.94 -13.74 14.67
CA HIS A 175 -14.58 -13.60 14.14
C HIS A 175 -14.63 -13.17 12.68
N CYS A 176 -13.97 -12.07 12.35
CA CYS A 176 -13.91 -11.50 11.01
C CYS A 176 -12.49 -11.08 10.63
N THR A 177 -12.26 -10.86 9.33
CA THR A 177 -10.95 -10.47 8.78
C THR A 177 -11.02 -9.20 7.93
N PRO A 178 -11.51 -8.07 8.48
CA PRO A 178 -11.66 -6.85 7.70
C PRO A 178 -10.31 -6.26 7.27
N ARG A 179 -10.31 -5.52 6.15
CA ARG A 179 -9.18 -4.68 5.75
C ARG A 179 -9.36 -3.28 6.35
N PRO A 180 -8.35 -2.70 7.00
CA PRO A 180 -8.48 -1.38 7.62
C PRO A 180 -9.00 -0.30 6.67
N THR A 181 -8.50 -0.23 5.43
CA THR A 181 -9.00 0.72 4.42
C THR A 181 -10.50 0.60 4.13
N ASN A 182 -11.04 -0.61 4.11
CA ASN A 182 -12.47 -0.85 3.90
C ASN A 182 -13.30 -0.43 5.11
N VAL A 183 -12.78 -0.67 6.32
CA VAL A 183 -13.43 -0.28 7.58
C VAL A 183 -13.49 1.24 7.71
N MET A 184 -12.38 1.92 7.41
CA MET A 184 -12.32 3.37 7.44
C MET A 184 -13.20 4.00 6.35
N SER A 185 -13.42 3.31 5.24
CA SER A 185 -14.36 3.72 4.17
C SER A 185 -15.82 3.38 4.46
N GLY A 186 -16.15 2.82 5.63
CA GLY A 186 -17.54 2.59 6.06
C GLY A 186 -18.17 1.26 5.63
N GLN A 187 -17.42 0.31 5.06
CA GLN A 187 -17.98 -1.01 4.65
C GLN A 187 -18.34 -1.92 5.84
N GLY A 188 -18.01 -1.52 7.06
CA GLY A 188 -18.20 -2.34 8.27
C GLY A 188 -17.13 -3.42 8.44
N ILE A 189 -17.19 -4.13 9.57
CA ILE A 189 -16.18 -5.14 9.94
C ILE A 189 -16.64 -6.58 9.83
N CYS A 190 -17.95 -6.84 9.84
CA CYS A 190 -18.49 -8.17 10.05
C CYS A 190 -19.66 -8.45 9.10
N SER A 191 -19.42 -9.31 8.11
CA SER A 191 -20.46 -9.78 7.18
C SER A 191 -21.57 -10.56 7.87
N ILE A 192 -21.24 -11.25 8.97
CA ILE A 192 -22.23 -11.96 9.78
C ILE A 192 -23.19 -10.98 10.45
N CYS A 193 -22.71 -9.82 10.92
CA CYS A 193 -23.60 -8.80 11.47
C CYS A 193 -24.39 -8.04 10.40
N ALA A 194 -23.93 -8.03 9.15
CA ALA A 194 -24.55 -7.29 8.06
C ALA A 194 -25.69 -8.04 7.37
N GLY A 195 -25.72 -9.38 7.47
CA GLY A 195 -26.81 -10.20 6.97
C GLY A 195 -27.80 -10.57 8.06
N ALA A 196 -29.00 -10.99 7.66
CA ALA A 196 -30.01 -11.51 8.60
C ALA A 196 -29.59 -12.88 9.14
N TRP A 197 -29.01 -13.72 8.28
CA TRP A 197 -28.59 -15.10 8.59
C TRP A 197 -29.68 -15.87 9.34
N ASP A 198 -30.88 -15.85 8.76
CA ASP A 198 -32.10 -16.42 9.30
C ASP A 198 -32.37 -17.84 8.77
N VAL A 199 -31.43 -18.41 8.00
CA VAL A 199 -31.57 -19.76 7.44
C VAL A 199 -30.34 -20.60 7.75
N LEU A 200 -30.58 -21.81 8.27
CA LEU A 200 -29.59 -22.88 8.40
C LEU A 200 -30.02 -24.08 7.56
N TYR A 201 -29.08 -24.69 6.85
CA TYR A 201 -29.31 -25.89 6.07
C TYR A 201 -28.26 -26.95 6.36
N VAL A 202 -28.67 -28.22 6.23
CA VAL A 202 -27.79 -29.38 6.13
C VAL A 202 -28.08 -30.05 4.79
N VAL A 203 -27.07 -30.14 3.94
CA VAL A 203 -27.17 -30.78 2.62
C VAL A 203 -26.21 -31.95 2.55
N ALA A 204 -26.56 -32.96 1.77
CA ALA A 204 -25.73 -34.13 1.49
C ALA A 204 -25.71 -34.42 -0.01
N ASP A 205 -24.75 -35.22 -0.45
CA ASP A 205 -24.79 -35.82 -1.77
C ASP A 205 -25.79 -36.99 -1.81
N GLN A 206 -26.18 -37.42 -3.01
CA GLN A 206 -27.13 -38.51 -3.22
C GLN A 206 -26.70 -39.86 -2.59
N TRP A 207 -25.41 -40.08 -2.31
CA TRP A 207 -24.91 -41.28 -1.66
C TRP A 207 -24.72 -41.12 -0.15
N SER A 208 -24.96 -39.92 0.39
CA SER A 208 -24.70 -39.59 1.80
C SER A 208 -23.27 -39.94 2.23
N GLU A 209 -22.29 -39.70 1.34
CA GLU A 209 -20.87 -39.79 1.67
C GLU A 209 -20.36 -38.48 2.25
N LEU A 210 -20.89 -37.35 1.77
CA LEU A 210 -20.55 -36.00 2.17
C LEU A 210 -21.77 -35.30 2.75
N VAL A 211 -21.54 -34.57 3.84
CA VAL A 211 -22.54 -33.69 4.45
C VAL A 211 -21.94 -32.31 4.65
N LYS A 212 -22.75 -31.28 4.42
CA LYS A 212 -22.40 -29.89 4.65
C LYS A 212 -23.47 -29.21 5.48
N VAL A 213 -23.04 -28.54 6.54
CA VAL A 213 -23.86 -27.54 7.25
C VAL A 213 -23.53 -26.16 6.69
N GLY A 214 -24.51 -25.26 6.64
CA GLY A 214 -24.28 -23.88 6.25
C GLY A 214 -25.44 -22.95 6.57
N ILE A 215 -25.17 -21.65 6.49
CA ILE A 215 -26.16 -20.59 6.71
C ILE A 215 -26.32 -19.67 5.49
N THR A 216 -27.49 -19.04 5.37
CA THR A 216 -27.80 -18.01 4.38
C THR A 216 -28.85 -17.03 4.91
N SER A 217 -29.13 -15.97 4.16
CA SER A 217 -30.21 -15.01 4.47
C SER A 217 -31.34 -15.11 3.45
N GLY A 218 -32.59 -15.05 3.91
CA GLY A 218 -33.78 -15.02 3.05
C GLY A 218 -33.99 -16.30 2.26
N ASP A 219 -34.24 -16.20 0.95
CA ASP A 219 -34.51 -17.36 0.10
C ASP A 219 -33.27 -18.28 -0.06
N PRO A 220 -33.32 -19.54 0.41
CA PRO A 220 -32.17 -20.44 0.32
C PRO A 220 -31.95 -21.04 -1.07
N ARG A 221 -32.94 -21.01 -1.96
CA ARG A 221 -32.89 -21.72 -3.25
C ARG A 221 -31.65 -21.41 -4.09
N PRO A 222 -31.20 -20.13 -4.24
CA PRO A 222 -30.00 -19.83 -5.02
C PRO A 222 -28.74 -20.49 -4.45
N ARG A 223 -28.59 -20.46 -3.12
CA ARG A 223 -27.44 -21.02 -2.41
C ARG A 223 -27.43 -22.55 -2.45
N LEU A 224 -28.58 -23.18 -2.26
CA LEU A 224 -28.73 -24.63 -2.39
C LEU A 224 -28.46 -25.11 -3.83
N GLY A 225 -28.96 -24.36 -4.82
CA GLY A 225 -28.69 -24.64 -6.23
C GLY A 225 -27.21 -24.47 -6.61
N GLU A 226 -26.46 -23.61 -5.93
CA GLU A 226 -25.01 -23.50 -6.06
C GLU A 226 -24.30 -24.74 -5.53
N HIS A 227 -24.63 -25.19 -4.32
CA HIS A 227 -24.04 -26.41 -3.75
C HIS A 227 -24.31 -27.65 -4.60
N ARG A 228 -25.53 -27.78 -5.13
CA ARG A 228 -25.88 -28.86 -6.07
C ARG A 228 -24.96 -28.85 -7.30
N ARG A 229 -24.77 -27.69 -7.92
CA ARG A 229 -24.00 -27.57 -9.17
C ARG A 229 -22.49 -27.65 -8.98
N GLN A 230 -21.96 -27.08 -7.91
CA GLN A 230 -20.50 -26.98 -7.70
C GLN A 230 -19.94 -28.13 -6.87
N LEU A 231 -20.72 -28.68 -5.93
CA LEU A 231 -20.25 -29.67 -4.95
C LEU A 231 -20.97 -31.00 -5.06
N GLY A 232 -22.01 -31.13 -5.92
CA GLY A 232 -22.81 -32.34 -6.03
C GLY A 232 -23.68 -32.64 -4.81
N LEU A 233 -23.83 -31.67 -3.89
CA LEU A 233 -24.66 -31.80 -2.68
C LEU A 233 -26.11 -31.46 -3.03
N ASP A 234 -26.84 -32.47 -3.51
CA ASP A 234 -28.14 -32.32 -4.14
C ASP A 234 -29.34 -32.70 -3.25
N GLN A 235 -29.07 -33.27 -2.07
CA GLN A 235 -30.08 -33.62 -1.07
C GLN A 235 -30.13 -32.56 0.04
N VAL A 236 -31.31 -31.99 0.28
CA VAL A 236 -31.55 -31.14 1.45
C VAL A 236 -32.00 -32.03 2.61
N VAL A 237 -31.12 -32.25 3.58
CA VAL A 237 -31.39 -33.12 4.74
C VAL A 237 -32.15 -32.36 5.82
N ARG A 238 -31.77 -31.11 6.07
CA ARG A 238 -32.47 -30.18 6.97
C ARG A 238 -32.45 -28.77 6.42
N LEU A 239 -33.53 -28.05 6.73
CA LEU A 239 -33.69 -26.63 6.40
C LEU A 239 -34.51 -25.97 7.52
N LEU A 240 -33.89 -25.02 8.21
CA LEU A 240 -34.54 -24.16 9.20
C LEU A 240 -34.54 -22.74 8.64
N THR A 241 -35.69 -22.09 8.59
CA THR A 241 -35.87 -20.73 8.05
C THR A 241 -36.53 -19.81 9.07
N GLY A 242 -36.32 -18.50 8.96
CA GLY A 242 -36.89 -17.54 9.90
C GLY A 242 -36.29 -17.65 11.30
N LEU A 243 -35.03 -18.10 11.40
CA LEU A 243 -34.30 -18.15 12.65
C LEU A 243 -34.07 -16.73 13.19
N PRO A 244 -34.17 -16.51 14.51
CA PRO A 244 -33.88 -15.21 15.11
C PRO A 244 -32.47 -14.72 14.80
N ASP A 245 -32.27 -13.40 14.91
CA ASP A 245 -30.98 -12.75 14.67
C ASP A 245 -29.81 -13.47 15.38
N GLY A 246 -28.85 -13.93 14.57
CA GLY A 246 -27.65 -14.62 15.04
C GLY A 246 -27.83 -16.10 15.43
N ALA A 247 -29.06 -16.61 15.49
CA ALA A 247 -29.32 -17.99 15.87
C ALA A 247 -28.77 -19.00 14.86
N ALA A 248 -28.91 -18.77 13.56
CA ALA A 248 -28.35 -19.68 12.55
C ALA A 248 -26.83 -19.77 12.68
N TYR A 249 -26.15 -18.64 12.86
CA TYR A 249 -24.70 -18.60 13.06
C TYR A 249 -24.29 -19.33 14.35
N GLN A 250 -24.95 -19.05 15.47
CA GLN A 250 -24.66 -19.74 16.73
C GLN A 250 -24.86 -21.26 16.64
N LEU A 251 -25.93 -21.70 15.99
CA LEU A 251 -26.22 -23.11 15.79
C LEU A 251 -25.19 -23.78 14.88
N GLU A 252 -24.81 -23.13 13.77
CA GLU A 252 -23.72 -23.60 12.91
C GLU A 252 -22.41 -23.73 13.68
N GLN A 253 -22.01 -22.71 14.45
CA GLN A 253 -20.79 -22.78 15.26
C GLN A 253 -20.87 -23.88 16.32
N THR A 254 -22.02 -24.08 16.96
CA THR A 254 -22.25 -25.18 17.90
C THR A 254 -22.01 -26.54 17.25
N VAL A 255 -22.53 -26.74 16.05
CA VAL A 255 -22.30 -27.95 15.25
C VAL A 255 -20.81 -28.12 14.93
N LEU A 256 -20.15 -27.09 14.42
CA LEU A 256 -18.74 -27.15 14.01
C LEU A 256 -17.79 -27.42 15.19
N VAL A 257 -18.06 -26.82 16.36
CA VAL A 257 -17.30 -27.07 17.59
C VAL A 257 -17.52 -28.50 18.07
N ALA A 258 -18.78 -28.97 18.14
CA ALA A 258 -19.08 -30.32 18.58
C ALA A 258 -18.45 -31.41 17.68
N LEU A 259 -18.36 -31.18 16.37
CA LEU A 259 -17.67 -32.08 15.45
C LEU A 259 -16.15 -32.09 15.71
N ARG A 260 -15.55 -30.91 15.91
CA ARG A 260 -14.13 -30.78 16.22
C ARG A 260 -13.77 -31.49 17.54
N ASP A 261 -14.57 -31.30 18.58
CA ASP A 261 -14.36 -31.93 19.89
C ASP A 261 -14.50 -33.46 19.81
N ALA A 262 -15.31 -33.95 18.87
CA ALA A 262 -15.42 -35.37 18.53
C ALA A 262 -14.30 -35.89 17.59
N GLY A 263 -13.30 -35.07 17.26
CA GLY A 263 -12.22 -35.43 16.34
C GLY A 263 -12.66 -35.58 14.87
N VAL A 264 -13.81 -35.01 14.50
CA VAL A 264 -14.33 -35.04 13.13
C VAL A 264 -13.94 -33.75 12.42
N TYR A 265 -13.05 -33.88 11.43
CA TYR A 265 -12.50 -32.75 10.69
C TYR A 265 -13.15 -32.62 9.30
N PRO A 266 -13.24 -31.39 8.76
CA PRO A 266 -13.80 -31.17 7.44
C PRO A 266 -12.92 -31.84 6.37
N VAL A 267 -13.59 -32.39 5.35
CA VAL A 267 -12.95 -32.94 4.16
C VAL A 267 -12.39 -31.79 3.34
N TRP A 268 -13.25 -30.85 2.94
CA TRP A 268 -12.90 -29.64 2.19
C TRP A 268 -13.57 -28.41 2.79
N GLY A 269 -12.91 -27.25 2.66
CA GLY A 269 -13.38 -26.01 3.28
C GLY A 269 -13.44 -26.13 4.80
N LYS A 270 -14.43 -25.46 5.42
CA LYS A 270 -14.62 -25.47 6.88
C LYS A 270 -15.84 -26.28 7.36
N GLU A 271 -16.70 -26.67 6.43
CA GLU A 271 -18.11 -26.97 6.72
C GLU A 271 -18.59 -28.28 6.07
N THR A 272 -17.76 -28.96 5.29
CA THR A 272 -18.10 -30.20 4.58
C THR A 272 -17.35 -31.38 5.19
N PHE A 273 -18.05 -32.46 5.51
CA PHE A 273 -17.55 -33.58 6.31
C PHE A 273 -17.97 -34.93 5.70
N TYR A 274 -17.31 -36.01 6.08
CA TYR A 274 -17.81 -37.36 5.77
C TYR A 274 -19.09 -37.63 6.56
N ALA A 275 -20.20 -37.85 5.87
CA ALA A 275 -21.52 -37.97 6.48
C ALA A 275 -21.61 -39.09 7.52
N PRO A 276 -21.02 -40.29 7.34
CA PRO A 276 -21.05 -41.35 8.36
C PRO A 276 -20.47 -40.94 9.71
N ARG A 277 -19.57 -39.95 9.74
CA ARG A 277 -18.94 -39.46 10.98
C ARG A 277 -19.60 -38.21 11.55
N ALA A 278 -20.29 -37.43 10.73
CA ALA A 278 -20.77 -36.11 11.10
C ALA A 278 -22.29 -35.99 11.15
N LEU A 279 -23.01 -36.62 10.21
CA LEU A 279 -24.42 -36.32 9.94
C LEU A 279 -25.30 -36.52 11.18
N ARG A 280 -25.15 -37.65 11.87
CA ARG A 280 -25.97 -37.93 13.07
C ARG A 280 -25.83 -36.83 14.12
N ARG A 281 -24.59 -36.44 14.44
CA ARG A 281 -24.29 -35.39 15.44
C ARG A 281 -24.78 -34.02 14.99
N MET A 282 -24.68 -33.70 13.69
CA MET A 282 -25.25 -32.47 13.13
C MET A 282 -26.76 -32.44 13.35
N LEU A 283 -27.47 -33.52 12.99
CA LEU A 283 -28.92 -33.60 13.12
C LEU A 283 -29.38 -33.57 14.57
N ASP A 284 -28.70 -34.26 15.48
CA ASP A 284 -29.05 -34.25 16.91
C ASP A 284 -29.01 -32.82 17.49
N LEU A 285 -28.05 -31.98 17.06
CA LEU A 285 -27.93 -30.59 17.48
C LEU A 285 -28.95 -29.67 16.77
N VAL A 286 -29.12 -29.84 15.47
CA VAL A 286 -30.03 -29.01 14.66
C VAL A 286 -31.49 -29.27 15.02
N ASP A 287 -31.90 -30.54 15.12
CA ASP A 287 -33.27 -30.94 15.48
C ASP A 287 -33.54 -30.69 16.97
N GLY A 288 -32.49 -30.68 17.79
CA GLY A 288 -32.51 -30.32 19.20
C GLY A 288 -32.61 -28.82 19.46
N TYR A 289 -32.42 -27.97 18.45
CA TYR A 289 -32.51 -26.52 18.63
C TYR A 289 -33.90 -26.11 19.15
N ARG A 290 -33.89 -25.32 20.23
CA ARG A 290 -35.06 -24.67 20.78
C ARG A 290 -34.74 -23.18 20.85
N PRO A 291 -35.54 -22.29 20.24
CA PRO A 291 -35.37 -20.87 20.46
C PRO A 291 -35.48 -20.61 21.96
N MET A 292 -34.49 -19.96 22.56
CA MET A 292 -34.65 -19.45 23.92
C MET A 292 -35.84 -18.50 23.90
N SER A 293 -36.94 -18.89 24.54
CA SER A 293 -38.05 -18.00 24.83
C SER A 293 -37.50 -16.75 25.52
N GLU A 294 -37.94 -15.57 25.06
CA GLU A 294 -37.62 -14.26 25.62
C GLU A 294 -37.66 -14.33 27.15
N ARG A 295 -36.48 -14.19 27.78
CA ARG A 295 -36.45 -13.87 29.21
C ARG A 295 -37.01 -12.47 29.35
N HIS A 296 -38.30 -12.36 29.66
CA HIS A 296 -38.86 -11.14 30.23
C HIS A 296 -38.10 -10.86 31.53
N PRO A 297 -37.44 -9.70 31.67
CA PRO A 297 -36.98 -9.25 32.98
C PRO A 297 -38.21 -8.79 33.78
N GLU A 298 -38.43 -9.39 34.95
CA GLU A 298 -39.19 -8.77 36.05
C GLU A 298 -38.37 -7.62 36.67
#